data_AF-B2HL26-F1
#
_entry.id   AF-B2HL26-F1
#
_cell.length_a   1.000
_cell.length_b   1.000
_cell.length_c   1.000
_cell.angle_alpha   90.00
_cell.angle_beta   90.00
_cell.angle_gamma   90.00
#
_symmetry.space_group_name_H-M   'P 1'
#
loop_
_entity.id
_entity.type
_entity.pdbx_description
1 polymer ?
#
loop_
_entity_poly.entity_id
_entity_poly.type
_entity_poly.pdbx_seq_one_letter_code
_entity_poly.pdbx_strand_id
1 'polypeptide(L)'
;MSVDVTDVLSRAWKAVQDAKIPEPLQELALNRAISLLVGEFVPGRRQRSSDETGGQREQVKDSQDSDEDDSDNQGASDEEALIKKMSKETGVSASDLERLLHVAGGAVHVYLKKGELPQKAAAAQKAIALLIIVGTHYLTGEEEIDLALVREECKEFTVLDSNFGTNVNNIPNVKATGARGSNAKKVRVRKALIHSFADELKKLGLLSA
;
A
#
# COMPACT_ATOMS: atom_id res chain seq x y z
N MET A 1 18.71 -26.02 -17.16
CA MET A 1 20.01 -25.47 -16.72
C MET A 1 19.77 -24.89 -15.33
N SER A 2 20.37 -25.45 -14.29
CA SER A 2 20.28 -24.88 -12.94
C SER A 2 20.99 -23.54 -12.96
N VAL A 3 20.27 -22.47 -12.63
CA VAL A 3 20.89 -21.16 -12.42
C VAL A 3 21.75 -21.31 -11.16
N ASP A 4 23.06 -21.12 -11.29
CA ASP A 4 23.96 -21.15 -10.14
C ASP A 4 23.69 -19.90 -9.28
N VAL A 5 23.37 -20.12 -8.01
CA VAL A 5 23.06 -19.06 -7.05
C VAL A 5 24.23 -18.08 -6.92
N THR A 6 25.45 -18.59 -7.03
CA THR A 6 26.68 -17.81 -6.94
C THR A 6 26.78 -16.79 -8.08
N ASP A 7 26.39 -17.19 -9.29
CA ASP A 7 26.38 -16.32 -10.46
C ASP A 7 25.31 -15.24 -10.37
N VAL A 8 24.15 -15.57 -9.80
CA VAL A 8 23.06 -14.60 -9.59
C VAL A 8 23.48 -13.53 -8.59
N LEU A 9 24.03 -13.93 -7.44
CA LEU A 9 24.45 -12.99 -6.41
C LEU A 9 25.57 -12.07 -6.90
N SER A 10 26.54 -12.62 -7.65
CA SER A 10 27.65 -11.84 -8.22
C SER A 10 27.15 -10.78 -9.22
N ARG A 11 26.22 -11.15 -10.10
CA ARG A 11 25.61 -10.23 -11.06
C ARG A 11 24.73 -9.17 -10.39
N ALA A 12 23.95 -9.58 -9.39
CA ALA A 12 23.09 -8.68 -8.64
C ALA A 12 23.92 -7.63 -7.88
N TRP A 13 24.98 -8.06 -7.19
CA TRP A 13 25.86 -7.18 -6.45
C TRP A 13 26.60 -6.20 -7.36
N LYS A 14 27.10 -6.67 -8.51
CA LYS A 14 27.74 -5.80 -9.50
C LYS A 14 26.78 -4.71 -10.01
N ALA A 15 25.52 -5.04 -10.26
CA ALA A 15 24.52 -4.07 -10.69
C ALA A 15 24.26 -2.98 -9.62
N VAL A 16 24.27 -3.34 -8.33
CA VAL A 16 24.13 -2.38 -7.22
C VAL A 16 25.34 -1.44 -7.14
N GLN A 17 26.55 -1.96 -7.36
CA GLN A 17 27.77 -1.17 -7.36
C GLN A 17 27.84 -0.22 -8.57
N ASP A 18 27.52 -0.71 -9.76
CA ASP A 18 27.52 0.10 -10.99
C ASP A 18 26.48 1.24 -10.92
N ALA A 19 25.36 1.01 -10.23
CA ALA A 19 24.31 1.99 -9.98
C ALA A 19 24.65 3.03 -8.89
N LYS A 20 25.81 2.90 -8.22
CA LYS A 20 26.29 3.83 -7.17
C LYS A 20 25.25 4.12 -6.09
N ILE A 21 24.53 3.08 -5.67
CA ILE A 21 23.45 3.21 -4.68
C ILE A 21 24.05 3.53 -3.30
N PRO A 22 23.51 4.51 -2.55
CA PRO A 22 23.94 4.82 -1.19
C PRO A 22 23.88 3.59 -0.28
N GLU A 23 24.88 3.43 0.59
CA GLU A 23 25.03 2.28 1.50
C GLU A 23 23.75 1.89 2.26
N PRO A 24 22.93 2.84 2.78
CA PRO A 24 21.68 2.48 3.47
C PRO A 24 20.65 1.76 2.60
N LEU A 25 20.73 1.90 1.27
CA LEU A 25 19.77 1.36 0.30
C LEU A 25 20.31 0.15 -0.47
N GLN A 26 21.58 -0.22 -0.29
CA GLN A 26 22.22 -1.30 -1.04
C GLN A 26 21.59 -2.66 -0.77
N GLU A 27 21.15 -2.92 0.47
CA GLU A 27 20.49 -4.18 0.83
C GLU A 27 19.15 -4.37 0.09
N LEU A 28 18.34 -3.30 0.02
CA LEU A 28 17.06 -3.32 -0.68
C LEU A 28 17.26 -3.46 -2.19
N ALA A 29 18.22 -2.74 -2.75
CA ALA A 29 18.57 -2.82 -4.16
C ALA A 29 19.11 -4.20 -4.56
N LEU A 30 19.92 -4.83 -3.71
CA LEU A 30 20.44 -6.17 -3.93
C LEU A 30 19.33 -7.21 -3.97
N ASN A 31 18.41 -7.17 -3.00
CA ASN A 31 17.24 -8.05 -2.98
C ASN A 31 16.42 -7.90 -4.27
N ARG A 32 16.22 -6.66 -4.74
CA ARG A 32 15.47 -6.43 -5.98
C ARG A 32 16.19 -6.91 -7.24
N ALA A 33 17.50 -6.73 -7.30
CA ALA A 33 18.33 -7.20 -8.41
C ALA A 33 18.35 -8.74 -8.50
N ILE A 34 18.37 -9.44 -7.36
CA ILE A 34 18.26 -10.90 -7.31
C ILE A 34 16.90 -11.35 -7.88
N SER A 35 15.78 -10.73 -7.47
CA SER A 35 14.46 -11.07 -8.01
C SER A 35 14.37 -10.89 -9.53
N LEU A 36 14.97 -9.81 -10.06
CA LEU A 36 15.01 -9.55 -11.50
C LEU A 36 15.84 -10.59 -12.27
N LEU A 37 16.99 -11.02 -11.72
CA LEU A 37 17.90 -11.97 -12.37
C LEU A 37 17.43 -13.43 -12.32
N VAL A 38 16.75 -13.83 -11.24
CA VAL A 38 16.14 -15.16 -11.12
C VAL A 38 14.92 -15.28 -12.04
N GLY A 39 14.46 -14.17 -12.64
CA GLY A 39 13.26 -14.14 -13.46
C GLY A 39 12.00 -14.33 -12.64
N GLU A 40 12.08 -14.13 -11.32
CA GLU A 40 10.93 -14.09 -10.43
C GLU A 40 10.28 -12.71 -10.52
N PHE A 41 9.89 -12.39 -11.75
CA PHE A 41 9.04 -11.27 -12.08
C PHE A 41 7.61 -11.78 -11.99
N VAL A 42 6.97 -11.59 -10.83
CA VAL A 42 5.51 -11.62 -10.71
C VAL A 42 4.99 -10.19 -10.88
N PRO A 43 4.72 -9.78 -12.11
CA PRO A 43 3.60 -8.92 -12.37
C PRO A 43 2.74 -9.52 -13.47
N GLY A 44 1.43 -9.44 -13.24
CA GLY A 44 0.41 -9.44 -14.28
C GLY A 44 0.66 -10.36 -15.48
N ARG A 45 0.47 -11.67 -15.30
CA ARG A 45 0.29 -12.58 -16.44
C ARG A 45 -1.05 -12.32 -17.13
N ARG A 46 -1.13 -11.23 -17.90
CA ARG A 46 -2.10 -11.07 -18.99
C ARG A 46 -1.38 -11.29 -20.30
N GLN A 47 -1.45 -12.54 -20.72
CA GLN A 47 -1.23 -12.98 -22.08
C GLN A 47 -2.35 -12.37 -22.94
N ARG A 48 -2.03 -11.44 -23.85
CA ARG A 48 -2.84 -11.19 -25.04
C ARG A 48 -2.02 -10.55 -26.16
N SER A 49 -2.35 -11.06 -27.33
CA SER A 49 -1.75 -10.96 -28.64
C SER A 49 -2.00 -9.61 -29.34
N SER A 50 -1.24 -9.45 -30.43
CA SER A 50 -1.55 -8.81 -31.72
C SER A 50 -1.54 -7.28 -31.89
N ASP A 51 -0.84 -6.91 -32.97
CA ASP A 51 -0.98 -5.77 -33.89
C ASP A 51 -0.26 -4.44 -33.60
N GLU A 52 0.97 -4.42 -34.13
CA GLU A 52 1.52 -3.47 -35.10
C GLU A 52 0.74 -2.19 -35.49
N THR A 53 1.48 -1.08 -35.35
CA THR A 53 1.73 -0.01 -36.36
C THR A 53 0.76 1.17 -36.46
N GLY A 54 1.28 2.34 -36.03
CA GLY A 54 1.10 3.60 -36.78
C GLY A 54 0.92 4.88 -35.97
N GLY A 55 1.95 5.74 -35.96
CA GLY A 55 1.77 7.19 -36.15
C GLY A 55 1.93 8.16 -34.97
N GLN A 56 3.16 8.70 -34.83
CA GLN A 56 3.54 10.12 -34.60
C GLN A 56 2.70 11.02 -33.65
N ARG A 57 3.37 11.69 -32.69
CA ARG A 57 3.94 13.05 -32.88
C ARG A 57 4.74 13.53 -31.66
N GLU A 58 5.85 14.21 -31.98
CA GLU A 58 6.76 14.95 -31.10
C GLU A 58 6.07 16.09 -30.33
N GLN A 59 6.53 16.39 -29.11
CA GLN A 59 7.08 17.72 -28.81
C GLN A 59 7.88 17.74 -27.49
N VAL A 60 9.15 18.09 -27.65
CA VAL A 60 10.09 18.52 -26.62
C VAL A 60 9.78 19.97 -26.26
N LYS A 61 9.73 20.30 -24.96
CA LYS A 61 10.11 21.64 -24.50
C LYS A 61 10.57 21.64 -23.04
N ASP A 62 11.89 21.57 -22.95
CA ASP A 62 12.79 22.23 -22.03
C ASP A 62 12.21 23.43 -21.25
N SER A 63 12.34 23.40 -19.93
CA SER A 63 12.39 24.57 -19.05
C SER A 63 13.10 24.20 -17.75
N GLN A 64 14.02 25.09 -17.37
CA GLN A 64 15.13 24.93 -16.45
C GLN A 64 14.89 25.76 -15.18
N ASP A 65 15.51 25.33 -14.07
CA ASP A 65 15.66 25.95 -12.73
C ASP A 65 14.38 26.07 -11.87
N SER A 66 14.34 25.74 -10.57
CA SER A 66 15.40 25.83 -9.53
C SER A 66 14.95 25.10 -8.25
N ASP A 67 15.94 24.78 -7.40
CA ASP A 67 15.90 24.63 -5.94
C ASP A 67 15.31 23.36 -5.28
N GLU A 68 16.24 22.58 -4.71
CA GLU A 68 16.22 21.95 -3.39
C GLU A 68 14.87 21.45 -2.83
N ASP A 69 14.55 20.16 -3.05
CA ASP A 69 14.11 19.20 -2.00
C ASP A 69 13.92 17.80 -2.62
N ASP A 70 15.03 17.10 -2.87
CA ASP A 70 15.00 15.82 -3.59
C ASP A 70 14.99 14.65 -2.60
N SER A 71 13.80 14.35 -2.05
CA SER A 71 13.57 13.05 -1.39
C SER A 71 12.11 12.56 -1.26
N ASP A 72 11.11 13.17 -1.93
CA ASP A 72 9.69 12.76 -1.76
C ASP A 72 8.90 12.44 -3.06
N ASN A 73 9.47 12.62 -4.25
CA ASN A 73 8.65 12.64 -5.48
C ASN A 73 8.36 11.28 -6.15
N GLN A 74 8.81 10.15 -5.58
CA GLN A 74 8.40 8.82 -6.06
C GLN A 74 7.08 8.34 -5.41
N GLY A 75 6.73 8.85 -4.22
CA GLY A 75 5.49 8.48 -3.53
C GLY A 75 4.25 9.06 -4.19
N ALA A 76 4.32 10.30 -4.71
CA ALA A 76 3.17 11.01 -5.28
C ALA A 76 2.53 10.27 -6.47
N SER A 77 3.34 9.68 -7.36
CA SER A 77 2.81 8.93 -8.51
C SER A 77 2.12 7.62 -8.11
N ASP A 78 2.60 6.95 -7.06
CA ASP A 78 2.02 5.69 -6.58
C ASP A 78 0.76 5.96 -5.74
N GLU A 79 0.76 7.03 -4.96
CA GLU A 79 -0.36 7.52 -4.17
C GLU A 79 -1.55 7.93 -5.06
N GLU A 80 -1.33 8.76 -6.08
CA GLU A 80 -2.38 9.15 -7.03
C GLU A 80 -2.99 7.93 -7.74
N ALA A 81 -2.15 6.98 -8.16
CA ALA A 81 -2.60 5.75 -8.81
C ALA A 81 -3.42 4.87 -7.86
N LEU A 82 -3.04 4.81 -6.58
CA LEU A 82 -3.76 4.13 -5.52
C LEU A 82 -5.13 4.77 -5.27
N ILE A 83 -5.17 6.08 -5.03
CA ILE A 83 -6.40 6.84 -4.76
C ILE A 83 -7.38 6.68 -5.93
N LYS A 84 -6.89 6.77 -7.17
CA LYS A 84 -7.73 6.59 -8.35
C LYS A 84 -8.34 5.19 -8.45
N LYS A 85 -7.58 4.14 -8.14
CA LYS A 85 -8.09 2.75 -8.12
C LYS A 85 -9.09 2.56 -6.99
N MET A 86 -8.75 3.01 -5.78
CA MET A 86 -9.61 2.94 -4.60
C MET A 86 -10.93 3.66 -4.83
N SER A 87 -10.88 4.89 -5.37
CA SER A 87 -12.08 5.68 -5.63
C SER A 87 -13.04 4.97 -6.60
N LYS A 88 -12.49 4.37 -7.66
CA LYS A 88 -13.28 3.64 -8.66
C LYS A 88 -13.98 2.41 -8.10
N GLU A 89 -13.36 1.67 -7.20
CA GLU A 89 -13.89 0.40 -6.71
C GLU A 89 -14.67 0.51 -5.40
N THR A 90 -14.26 1.40 -4.50
CA THR A 90 -14.92 1.62 -3.20
C THR A 90 -16.08 2.61 -3.27
N GLY A 91 -16.12 3.47 -4.29
CA GLY A 91 -17.12 4.52 -4.44
C GLY A 91 -16.88 5.75 -3.56
N VAL A 92 -15.76 5.82 -2.85
CA VAL A 92 -15.34 7.02 -2.09
C VAL A 92 -14.69 8.03 -3.04
N SER A 93 -14.93 9.33 -2.85
CA SER A 93 -14.33 10.36 -3.70
C SER A 93 -12.80 10.38 -3.54
N ALA A 94 -12.07 10.71 -4.61
CA ALA A 94 -10.61 10.84 -4.54
C ALA A 94 -10.17 11.87 -3.49
N SER A 95 -10.87 13.01 -3.43
CA SER A 95 -10.61 14.07 -2.44
C SER A 95 -10.83 13.61 -0.99
N ASP A 96 -11.81 12.75 -0.72
CA ASP A 96 -11.99 12.19 0.62
C ASP A 96 -10.88 11.20 0.96
N LEU A 97 -10.44 10.39 -0.01
CA LEU A 97 -9.35 9.44 0.19
C LEU A 97 -8.01 10.14 0.42
N GLU A 98 -7.70 11.20 -0.32
CA GLU A 98 -6.53 12.07 -0.12
C GLU A 98 -6.50 12.68 1.29
N ARG A 99 -7.67 13.00 1.85
CA ARG A 99 -7.77 13.51 3.22
C ARG A 99 -7.59 12.41 4.27
N LEU A 100 -7.87 11.16 3.93
CA LEU A 100 -7.92 10.05 4.89
C LEU A 100 -6.66 9.19 4.89
N LEU A 101 -5.95 9.12 3.76
CA LEU A 101 -4.84 8.22 3.53
C LEU A 101 -3.65 8.99 2.98
N HIS A 102 -2.46 8.52 3.33
CA HIS A 102 -1.22 8.95 2.73
C HIS A 102 -0.30 7.75 2.54
N VAL A 103 0.52 7.75 1.49
CA VAL A 103 1.49 6.68 1.22
C VAL A 103 2.90 7.20 1.45
N ALA A 104 3.56 6.69 2.48
CA ALA A 104 4.94 7.06 2.82
C ALA A 104 5.78 5.80 3.03
N GLY A 105 7.01 5.79 2.53
CA GLY A 105 7.92 4.64 2.69
C GLY A 105 7.38 3.31 2.12
N GLY A 106 6.46 3.35 1.16
CA GLY A 106 5.83 2.16 0.59
C GLY A 106 4.75 1.52 1.48
N ALA A 107 4.29 2.22 2.52
CA ALA A 107 3.21 1.79 3.40
C ALA A 107 2.06 2.81 3.38
N VAL A 108 0.84 2.31 3.61
CA VAL A 108 -0.33 3.17 3.77
C VAL A 108 -0.43 3.62 5.22
N HIS A 109 -0.61 4.92 5.42
CA HIS A 109 -0.82 5.56 6.71
C HIS A 109 -2.16 6.31 6.73
N VAL A 110 -2.70 6.53 7.93
CA VAL A 110 -3.91 7.32 8.13
C VAL A 110 -3.53 8.79 8.27
N TYR A 111 -4.02 9.62 7.36
CA TYR A 111 -3.72 11.06 7.33
C TYR A 111 -4.79 11.89 8.06
N LEU A 112 -5.14 11.50 9.29
CA LEU A 112 -6.15 12.18 10.10
C LEU A 112 -5.52 12.86 11.33
N LYS A 113 -6.12 13.95 11.78
CA LYS A 113 -5.80 14.51 13.10
C LYS A 113 -6.53 13.71 14.19
N LYS A 114 -5.97 13.68 15.41
CA LYS A 114 -6.61 12.98 16.56
C LYS A 114 -8.06 13.43 16.84
N GLY A 115 -8.41 14.68 16.50
CA GLY A 115 -9.76 15.21 16.66
C GLY A 115 -10.76 14.81 15.55
N GLU A 116 -10.28 14.24 14.45
CA GLU A 116 -11.10 13.85 13.29
C GLU A 116 -11.46 12.35 13.32
N LEU A 117 -10.78 11.57 14.16
CA LEU A 117 -11.16 10.19 14.43
C LEU A 117 -12.41 10.12 15.32
N PRO A 118 -13.17 9.01 15.23
CA PRO A 118 -14.27 8.77 16.15
C PRO A 118 -13.83 8.85 17.61
N GLN A 119 -14.58 9.57 18.45
CA GLN A 119 -14.22 9.77 19.86
C GLN A 119 -14.13 8.46 20.68
N LYS A 120 -14.88 7.43 20.27
CA LYS A 120 -14.84 6.12 20.93
C LYS A 120 -13.66 5.31 20.39
N ALA A 121 -12.77 4.86 21.27
CA ALA A 121 -11.60 4.07 20.90
C ALA A 121 -11.93 2.86 20.00
N ALA A 122 -13.01 2.13 20.32
CA ALA A 122 -13.46 1.01 19.48
C ALA A 122 -13.85 1.44 18.05
N ALA A 123 -14.47 2.61 17.89
CA ALA A 123 -14.82 3.14 16.56
C ALA A 123 -13.58 3.68 15.83
N ALA A 124 -12.65 4.34 16.54
CA ALA A 124 -11.39 4.79 15.97
C ALA A 124 -10.52 3.62 15.47
N GLN A 125 -10.40 2.55 16.25
CA GLN A 125 -9.69 1.34 15.83
C GLN A 125 -10.32 0.71 14.59
N LYS A 126 -11.66 0.69 14.48
CA LYS A 126 -12.35 0.18 13.28
C LYS A 126 -12.09 1.04 12.05
N ALA A 127 -12.11 2.37 12.23
CA ALA A 127 -11.77 3.33 11.18
C ALA A 127 -10.35 3.11 10.65
N ILE A 128 -9.36 3.13 11.55
CA ILE A 128 -7.95 2.91 11.20
C ILE A 128 -7.78 1.54 10.52
N ALA A 129 -8.37 0.49 11.07
CA ALA A 129 -8.30 -0.84 10.48
C ALA A 129 -8.88 -0.89 9.07
N LEU A 130 -10.04 -0.29 8.82
CA LEU A 130 -10.63 -0.25 7.48
C LEU A 130 -9.72 0.48 6.49
N LEU A 131 -9.24 1.67 6.87
CA LEU A 131 -8.38 2.51 6.05
C LEU A 131 -7.09 1.77 5.65
N ILE A 132 -6.38 1.21 6.64
CA ILE A 132 -5.12 0.49 6.41
C ILE A 132 -5.35 -0.81 5.63
N ILE A 133 -6.34 -1.63 6.00
CA ILE A 133 -6.57 -2.92 5.34
C ILE A 133 -6.93 -2.73 3.86
N VAL A 134 -7.85 -1.80 3.57
CA VAL A 134 -8.29 -1.56 2.19
C VAL A 134 -7.20 -0.81 1.42
N GLY A 135 -6.57 0.20 2.02
CA GLY A 135 -5.47 0.92 1.39
C GLY A 135 -4.31 0.00 1.00
N THR A 136 -3.83 -0.83 1.95
CA THR A 136 -2.73 -1.77 1.68
C THR A 136 -3.13 -2.79 0.61
N HIS A 137 -4.37 -3.27 0.59
CA HIS A 137 -4.85 -4.14 -0.49
C HIS A 137 -4.69 -3.52 -1.88
N TYR A 138 -4.98 -2.22 -2.03
CA TYR A 138 -4.82 -1.53 -3.31
C TYR A 138 -3.37 -1.14 -3.63
N LEU A 139 -2.54 -0.94 -2.59
CA LEU A 139 -1.12 -0.66 -2.76
C LEU A 139 -0.35 -1.90 -3.20
N THR A 140 -0.49 -3.02 -2.48
CA THR A 140 0.31 -4.23 -2.68
C THR A 140 -0.37 -5.27 -3.58
N GLY A 141 -1.70 -5.20 -3.72
CA GLY A 141 -2.50 -6.23 -4.40
C GLY A 141 -2.70 -7.51 -3.58
N GLU A 142 -2.27 -7.53 -2.32
CA GLU A 142 -2.39 -8.70 -1.46
C GLU A 142 -3.83 -8.89 -0.95
N GLU A 143 -4.32 -10.14 -0.94
CA GLU A 143 -5.63 -10.46 -0.36
C GLU A 143 -5.58 -10.63 1.17
N GLU A 144 -4.40 -10.85 1.76
CA GLU A 144 -4.24 -11.09 3.20
C GLU A 144 -3.28 -10.08 3.82
N ILE A 145 -3.83 -9.16 4.61
CA ILE A 145 -3.08 -8.05 5.21
C ILE A 145 -2.73 -8.38 6.66
N ASP A 146 -1.48 -8.12 7.07
CA ASP A 146 -1.05 -8.30 8.46
C ASP A 146 -1.69 -7.26 9.39
N LEU A 147 -2.29 -7.71 10.49
CA LEU A 147 -2.83 -6.83 11.51
C LEU A 147 -1.77 -6.11 12.34
N ALA A 148 -0.49 -6.49 12.23
CA ALA A 148 0.62 -5.76 12.81
C ALA A 148 0.64 -4.30 12.34
N LEU A 149 0.44 -4.06 11.03
CA LEU A 149 0.39 -2.72 10.43
C LEU A 149 -0.71 -1.87 11.07
N VAL A 150 -1.91 -2.45 11.18
CA VAL A 150 -3.06 -1.77 11.81
C VAL A 150 -2.79 -1.45 13.29
N ARG A 151 -2.10 -2.35 14.01
CA ARG A 151 -1.76 -2.14 15.42
C ARG A 151 -0.75 -1.02 15.60
N GLU A 152 0.25 -0.92 14.73
CA GLU A 152 1.25 0.13 14.75
C GLU A 152 0.58 1.49 14.58
N GLU A 153 -0.26 1.61 13.56
CA GLU A 153 -1.04 2.82 13.32
C GLU A 153 -1.94 3.17 14.53
N CYS A 154 -2.65 2.20 15.11
CA CYS A 154 -3.46 2.41 16.31
C CYS A 154 -2.64 2.87 17.53
N LYS A 155 -1.35 2.50 17.64
CA LYS A 155 -0.48 2.96 18.73
C LYS A 155 -0.10 4.43 18.54
N GLU A 156 0.20 4.83 17.30
CA GLU A 156 0.56 6.21 16.96
C GLU A 156 -0.59 7.17 17.30
N PHE A 157 -1.81 6.76 16.98
CA PHE A 157 -3.03 7.48 17.36
C PHE A 157 -3.41 7.36 18.85
N THR A 158 -2.69 6.54 19.62
CA THR A 158 -2.96 6.29 21.06
C THR A 158 -4.36 5.70 21.30
N VAL A 159 -4.90 4.95 20.34
CA VAL A 159 -6.23 4.33 20.42
C VAL A 159 -6.17 2.81 20.62
N LEU A 160 -4.98 2.22 20.61
CA LEU A 160 -4.80 0.78 20.83
C LEU A 160 -5.20 0.39 22.26
N ASP A 161 -6.07 -0.61 22.38
CA ASP A 161 -6.49 -1.21 23.66
C ASP A 161 -6.41 -2.75 23.61
N SER A 162 -6.68 -3.41 24.74
CA SER A 162 -6.71 -4.87 24.83
C SER A 162 -7.82 -5.52 23.98
N ASN A 163 -8.83 -4.74 23.60
CA ASN A 163 -9.99 -5.20 22.82
C ASN A 163 -9.79 -5.07 21.31
N PHE A 164 -8.64 -4.57 20.86
CA PHE A 164 -8.29 -4.40 19.44
C PHE A 164 -8.72 -5.57 18.56
N GLY A 165 -8.34 -6.80 18.93
CA GLY A 165 -8.67 -7.99 18.16
C GLY A 165 -10.17 -8.23 18.05
N THR A 166 -10.93 -7.95 19.11
CA THR A 166 -12.40 -8.06 19.10
C THR A 166 -13.02 -6.96 18.24
N ASN A 167 -12.52 -5.73 18.37
CA ASN A 167 -13.04 -4.57 17.63
C ASN A 167 -12.84 -4.73 16.13
N VAL A 168 -11.66 -5.20 15.68
CA VAL A 168 -11.37 -5.45 14.26
C VAL A 168 -12.18 -6.62 13.70
N ASN A 169 -12.35 -7.71 14.47
CA ASN A 169 -13.20 -8.83 14.04
C ASN A 169 -14.69 -8.47 13.97
N ASN A 170 -15.12 -7.43 14.67
CA ASN A 170 -16.48 -6.89 14.63
C ASN A 170 -16.66 -5.83 13.54
N ILE A 171 -15.72 -5.69 12.61
CA ILE A 171 -15.92 -4.93 11.38
C ILE A 171 -16.72 -5.81 10.40
N PRO A 172 -17.82 -5.30 9.82
CA PRO A 172 -18.58 -6.05 8.83
C PRO A 172 -17.69 -6.53 7.68
N ASN A 173 -17.90 -7.78 7.24
CA ASN A 173 -17.18 -8.39 6.12
C ASN A 173 -15.66 -8.61 6.31
N VAL A 174 -15.10 -8.26 7.46
CA VAL A 174 -13.73 -8.62 7.84
C VAL A 174 -13.70 -10.06 8.37
N LYS A 175 -12.72 -10.84 7.90
CA LYS A 175 -12.42 -12.15 8.46
C LYS A 175 -10.93 -12.24 8.77
N ALA A 176 -10.60 -12.28 10.06
CA ALA A 176 -9.23 -12.57 10.47
C ALA A 176 -8.89 -14.05 10.17
N THR A 177 -7.70 -14.27 9.63
CA THR A 177 -7.08 -15.56 9.37
C THR A 177 -5.84 -15.71 10.27
N GLY A 178 -5.57 -16.94 10.70
CA GLY A 178 -4.45 -17.26 11.60
C GLY A 178 -4.87 -17.92 12.91
N ALA A 179 -3.90 -18.58 13.57
CA ALA A 179 -4.13 -19.29 14.81
C ALA A 179 -4.55 -18.35 15.95
N ARG A 180 -5.51 -18.77 16.77
CA ARG A 180 -5.97 -18.02 17.94
C ARG A 180 -4.80 -17.90 18.93
N GLY A 181 -4.38 -16.66 19.24
CA GLY A 181 -3.26 -16.38 20.12
C GLY A 181 -1.92 -16.14 19.41
N SER A 182 -1.84 -16.33 18.09
CA SER A 182 -0.67 -15.92 17.32
C SER A 182 -0.62 -14.40 17.17
N ASN A 183 0.59 -13.84 17.20
CA ASN A 183 0.83 -12.42 16.90
C ASN A 183 0.74 -12.12 15.39
N ALA A 184 0.90 -13.13 14.53
CA ALA A 184 0.81 -13.04 13.08
C ALA A 184 -0.63 -13.30 12.59
N LYS A 185 -1.59 -12.51 13.08
CA LYS A 185 -2.97 -12.56 12.55
C LYS A 185 -3.05 -11.72 11.30
N LYS A 186 -3.62 -12.29 10.24
CA LYS A 186 -3.91 -11.57 9.01
C LYS A 186 -5.41 -11.32 8.88
N VAL A 187 -5.80 -10.40 8.03
CA VAL A 187 -7.18 -10.21 7.60
C VAL A 187 -7.27 -10.47 6.12
N ARG A 188 -8.22 -11.32 5.73
CA ARG A 188 -8.52 -11.54 4.33
C ARG A 188 -9.48 -10.47 3.81
N VAL A 189 -9.04 -9.71 2.82
CA VAL A 189 -9.85 -8.75 2.09
C VAL A 189 -10.77 -9.49 1.12
N ARG A 190 -12.04 -9.12 1.12
CA ARG A 190 -13.09 -9.73 0.29
C ARG A 190 -13.81 -8.63 -0.45
N LYS A 191 -14.38 -8.96 -1.61
CA LYS A 191 -15.23 -8.01 -2.37
C LYS A 191 -16.32 -7.38 -1.51
N ALA A 192 -16.94 -8.16 -0.61
CA ALA A 192 -17.95 -7.65 0.30
C ALA A 192 -17.43 -6.53 1.22
N LEU A 193 -16.16 -6.60 1.66
CA LEU A 193 -15.53 -5.57 2.48
C LEU A 193 -15.33 -4.28 1.68
N ILE A 194 -14.83 -4.41 0.44
CA ILE A 194 -14.62 -3.29 -0.49
C ILE A 194 -15.95 -2.58 -0.77
N HIS A 195 -17.01 -3.34 -1.08
CA HIS A 195 -18.33 -2.77 -1.34
C HIS A 195 -18.97 -2.09 -0.12
N SER A 196 -18.72 -2.60 1.10
CA SER A 196 -19.22 -1.97 2.33
C SER A 196 -18.35 -0.81 2.84
N PHE A 197 -17.19 -0.55 2.22
CA PHE A 197 -16.18 0.37 2.75
C PHE A 197 -16.72 1.80 2.93
N ALA A 198 -17.33 2.37 1.88
CA ALA A 198 -17.88 3.73 1.93
C ALA A 198 -18.97 3.87 3.01
N ASP A 199 -19.87 2.89 3.08
CA ASP A 199 -20.96 2.89 4.08
C ASP A 199 -20.44 2.80 5.51
N GLU A 200 -19.41 1.98 5.76
CA GLU A 200 -18.79 1.88 7.07
C GLU A 200 -18.04 3.16 7.46
N LEU A 201 -17.34 3.81 6.52
CA LEU A 201 -16.71 5.11 6.79
C LEU A 201 -17.73 6.21 7.11
N LYS A 202 -18.89 6.21 6.42
CA LYS A 202 -20.02 7.10 6.75
C LYS A 202 -20.57 6.82 8.15
N LYS A 203 -20.79 5.56 8.52
CA LYS A 203 -21.25 5.19 9.88
C LYS A 203 -20.27 5.61 10.97
N LEU A 204 -18.98 5.61 10.66
CA LEU A 204 -17.93 6.05 11.56
C LEU A 204 -17.76 7.58 11.59
N GLY A 205 -18.51 8.32 10.75
CA GLY A 205 -18.48 9.78 10.71
C GLY A 205 -17.25 10.37 10.02
N LEU A 206 -16.53 9.56 9.24
CA LEU A 206 -15.34 10.01 8.51
C LEU A 206 -15.67 10.62 7.14
N LEU A 207 -16.84 10.30 6.59
CA LEU A 207 -17.36 10.86 5.35
C LEU A 207 -18.64 11.65 5.67
N SER A 208 -18.85 12.75 4.94
CA SER A 208 -20.14 13.45 4.94
C SER A 208 -21.26 12.52 4.48
N ALA A 209 -22.38 12.55 5.19
CA ALA A 209 -23.54 11.68 4.98
C ALA A 209 -24.11 11.82 3.55
#